data_AF-A6R8X7-F1
#
_entry.id   AF-A6R8X7-F1
#
_cell.length_a   1.000
_cell.length_b   1.000
_cell.length_c   1.000
_cell.angle_alpha   90.00
_cell.angle_beta   90.00
_cell.angle_gamma   90.00
#
_symmetry.space_group_name_H-M   'P 1'
#
loop_
_entity.id
_entity.type
_entity.pdbx_description
1 polymer ?
#
loop_
_entity_poly.entity_id
_entity_poly.type
_entity_poly.pdbx_seq_one_letter_code
_entity_poly.pdbx_strand_id
1 'polypeptide(L)'
;MASADSPRDGLRSTIIISSDAEMDEHQPPARKLRRKRPRTDYSYPVYEALFDDPAPSEMRQPPKKRKIPNLPNLGTVLETANQGIHNIFEAEHAKGKALEEEVQHLRAEITRKNGLVDRLETEVRELKHQCQCQICYTIPSGWRTLLCGHRYCPECLPPHWRNLRNVSSGYHWCYQELLGRDFYGQPRV
;
A
#
# COMPACT_ATOMS: atom_id res chain seq x y z
N MET A 1 -25.68 39.87 -13.41
CA MET A 1 -25.00 38.78 -14.13
C MET A 1 -23.78 38.36 -13.30
N ALA A 2 -23.82 37.14 -12.73
CA ALA A 2 -22.84 36.04 -12.88
C ALA A 2 -21.41 36.38 -12.37
N SER A 3 -20.99 35.85 -11.21
CA SER A 3 -20.12 34.66 -11.01
C SER A 3 -18.69 34.90 -11.51
N ALA A 4 -17.58 34.63 -10.85
CA ALA A 4 -17.15 34.13 -9.54
C ALA A 4 -15.62 34.31 -9.56
N ASP A 5 -14.94 34.49 -8.42
CA ASP A 5 -13.51 34.20 -8.36
C ASP A 5 -13.16 33.58 -7.00
N SER A 6 -12.79 32.30 -7.09
CA SER A 6 -12.37 31.42 -6.01
C SER A 6 -10.90 31.09 -6.26
N PRO A 7 -9.97 31.34 -5.32
CA PRO A 7 -8.60 30.87 -5.44
C PRO A 7 -8.59 29.36 -5.18
N ARG A 8 -8.09 28.59 -6.15
CA ARG A 8 -7.99 27.13 -6.07
C ARG A 8 -7.04 26.73 -4.94
N ASP A 9 -7.66 26.22 -3.88
CA ASP A 9 -7.05 25.62 -2.72
C ASP A 9 -6.26 24.37 -3.12
N GLY A 10 -4.93 24.47 -3.04
CA GLY A 10 -4.00 23.40 -3.33
C GLY A 10 -4.05 22.38 -2.21
N LEU A 11 -4.77 21.28 -2.45
CA LEU A 11 -4.79 20.07 -1.62
C LEU A 11 -3.37 19.55 -1.38
N ARG A 12 -2.72 20.06 -0.32
CA ARG A 12 -1.67 19.35 0.40
C ARG A 12 -2.35 18.52 1.45
N SER A 13 -2.34 17.21 1.29
CA SER A 13 -2.79 16.27 2.31
C SER A 13 -1.80 16.29 3.48
N THR A 14 -1.94 17.29 4.35
CA THR A 14 -1.24 17.31 5.64
C THR A 14 -2.00 16.38 6.58
N ILE A 15 -1.43 15.22 6.88
CA ILE A 15 -1.94 14.35 7.94
C ILE A 15 -1.47 14.94 9.26
N ILE A 16 -2.37 15.61 9.98
CA ILE A 16 -2.13 16.06 11.35
C ILE A 16 -2.38 14.85 12.26
N ILE A 17 -1.30 14.25 12.78
CA ILE A 17 -1.38 13.26 13.86
C ILE A 17 -1.29 14.06 15.16
N SER A 18 -2.44 14.34 15.77
CA SER A 18 -2.50 14.81 17.15
C SER A 18 -2.27 13.63 18.09
N SER A 19 -1.01 13.39 18.46
CA SER A 19 -0.66 12.58 19.62
C SER A 19 -0.85 13.42 20.87
N ASP A 20 -2.07 13.40 21.41
CA ASP A 20 -2.27 13.72 22.82
C ASP A 20 -3.38 12.83 23.38
N ALA A 21 -2.95 11.72 23.97
CA ALA A 21 -3.79 10.91 24.84
C ALA A 21 -3.06 10.87 26.18
N GLU A 22 -3.20 11.96 26.93
CA GLU A 22 -3.07 11.92 28.38
C GLU A 22 -3.92 10.77 28.92
N MET A 23 -3.31 9.98 29.78
CA MET A 23 -3.95 8.95 30.59
C MET A 23 -5.02 9.60 31.48
N ASP A 24 -6.28 9.57 31.06
CA ASP A 24 -7.40 9.91 31.93
C ASP A 24 -7.54 8.82 33.00
N GLU A 25 -7.09 9.16 34.22
CA GLU A 25 -7.35 8.40 35.42
C GLU A 25 -8.84 8.08 35.50
N HIS A 26 -9.17 6.80 35.67
CA HIS A 26 -10.53 6.35 35.92
C HIS A 26 -11.11 6.98 37.20
N GLN A 27 -11.74 8.15 37.06
CA GLN A 27 -12.58 8.73 38.10
C GLN A 27 -13.93 7.99 38.12
N PRO A 28 -14.33 7.35 39.23
CA PRO A 28 -15.60 6.64 39.30
C PRO A 28 -16.76 7.65 39.28
N PRO A 29 -17.86 7.38 38.54
CA PRO A 29 -18.96 8.31 38.45
C PRO A 29 -19.69 8.49 39.79
N ALA A 30 -20.06 9.75 40.07
CA ALA A 30 -20.78 10.16 41.25
C ALA A 30 -22.05 9.31 41.50
N ARG A 31 -22.14 8.73 42.69
CA ARG A 31 -23.25 7.90 43.17
C ARG A 31 -24.54 8.72 43.25
N LYS A 32 -25.39 8.63 42.21
CA LYS A 32 -26.80 9.01 42.34
C LYS A 32 -27.50 8.01 43.27
N LEU A 33 -28.18 8.52 44.30
CA LEU A 33 -29.04 7.74 45.20
C LEU A 33 -30.05 6.93 44.38
N ARG A 34 -29.75 5.64 44.22
CA ARG A 34 -30.63 4.67 43.54
C ARG A 34 -31.89 4.51 44.35
N ARG A 35 -33.05 4.67 43.70
CA ARG A 35 -34.37 4.30 44.25
C ARG A 35 -34.30 2.89 44.83
N LYS A 36 -34.82 2.69 46.04
CA LYS A 36 -34.91 1.37 46.68
C LYS A 36 -35.71 0.44 45.75
N ARG A 37 -35.04 -0.58 45.21
CA ARG A 37 -35.68 -1.68 44.48
C ARG A 37 -36.59 -2.42 45.48
N PRO A 38 -37.87 -2.69 45.18
CA PRO A 38 -38.68 -3.59 46.00
C PRO A 38 -37.91 -4.90 46.16
N ARG A 39 -37.73 -5.33 47.42
CA ARG A 39 -37.05 -6.58 47.76
C ARG A 39 -37.95 -7.72 47.30
N THR A 40 -37.67 -8.27 46.12
CA THR A 40 -38.29 -9.52 45.67
C THR A 40 -37.80 -10.63 46.59
N ASP A 41 -38.68 -11.14 47.43
CA ASP A 41 -38.39 -12.28 48.29
C ASP A 41 -38.47 -13.53 47.41
N TYR A 42 -37.31 -14.08 47.03
CA TYR A 42 -37.21 -15.31 46.23
C TYR A 42 -37.36 -16.55 47.12
N SER A 43 -38.33 -16.53 48.04
CA SER A 43 -38.73 -17.73 48.77
C SER A 43 -39.79 -18.43 47.94
N TYR A 44 -39.45 -19.61 47.40
CA TYR A 44 -40.37 -20.45 46.65
C TYR A 44 -40.79 -21.62 47.55
N PRO A 45 -41.88 -21.48 48.34
CA PRO A 45 -42.21 -22.41 49.43
C PRO A 45 -42.45 -23.84 48.95
N VAL A 46 -42.74 -24.02 47.66
CA VAL A 46 -42.88 -25.34 47.03
C VAL A 46 -41.55 -26.10 46.96
N TYR A 47 -40.40 -25.42 46.86
CA TYR A 47 -39.09 -26.07 46.90
C TYR A 47 -38.58 -26.32 48.32
N GLU A 48 -38.89 -25.44 49.28
CA GLU A 48 -38.47 -25.62 50.67
C GLU A 48 -39.16 -26.83 51.32
N ALA A 49 -40.45 -27.06 51.02
CA ALA A 49 -41.20 -28.21 51.54
C ALA A 49 -40.69 -29.59 51.05
N LEU A 50 -39.85 -29.64 50.01
CA LEU A 50 -39.21 -30.88 49.54
C LEU A 50 -38.06 -31.35 50.45
N PHE A 51 -37.60 -30.51 51.38
CA PHE A 51 -36.47 -30.79 52.27
C PHE A 51 -36.89 -31.08 53.72
N ASP A 52 -38.18 -30.92 54.06
CA ASP A 52 -38.73 -31.15 55.41
C ASP A 52 -39.15 -32.61 55.66
N ASP A 53 -39.18 -33.46 54.63
CA ASP A 53 -39.44 -34.90 54.81
C ASP A 53 -38.21 -35.58 55.44
N PRO A 54 -38.37 -36.40 56.50
CA PRO A 54 -37.28 -37.21 57.02
C PRO A 54 -36.77 -38.10 55.89
N ALA A 55 -35.53 -37.87 55.47
CA ALA A 55 -34.90 -38.63 54.40
C ALA A 55 -35.10 -40.14 54.67
N PRO A 56 -35.58 -40.92 53.68
CA PRO A 56 -35.49 -42.36 53.77
C PRO A 56 -34.00 -42.67 53.97
N SER A 57 -33.66 -43.21 55.14
CA SER A 57 -32.32 -43.73 55.45
C SER A 57 -32.10 -45.02 54.65
N GLU A 58 -32.14 -44.91 53.33
CA GLU A 58 -31.45 -45.82 52.45
C GLU A 58 -30.04 -45.29 52.35
N MET A 59 -29.14 -45.87 53.14
CA MET A 59 -27.70 -45.78 52.93
C MET A 59 -27.39 -46.24 51.50
N ARG A 60 -27.52 -45.33 50.53
CA ARG A 60 -26.98 -45.49 49.19
C ARG A 60 -25.47 -45.51 49.36
N GLN A 61 -24.90 -46.71 49.46
CA GLN A 61 -23.46 -46.88 49.37
C GLN A 61 -22.99 -46.11 48.13
N PRO A 62 -21.91 -45.30 48.25
CA PRO A 62 -21.35 -44.64 47.08
C PRO A 62 -21.10 -45.73 46.04
N PRO A 63 -21.58 -45.57 44.80
CA PRO A 63 -21.38 -46.59 43.78
C PRO A 63 -19.88 -46.86 43.72
N LYS A 64 -19.48 -48.09 44.08
CA LYS A 64 -18.08 -48.51 44.12
C LYS A 64 -17.50 -48.10 42.77
N LYS A 65 -16.60 -47.11 42.77
CA LYS A 65 -15.96 -46.59 41.55
C LYS A 65 -15.45 -47.80 40.78
N ARG A 66 -16.15 -48.17 39.71
CA ARG A 66 -15.70 -49.25 38.83
C ARG A 66 -14.37 -48.75 38.27
N LYS A 67 -13.26 -49.36 38.68
CA LYS A 67 -11.98 -49.17 37.99
C LYS A 67 -12.22 -49.62 36.57
N ILE A 68 -12.34 -48.68 35.64
CA ILE A 68 -12.39 -48.96 34.21
C ILE A 68 -10.97 -49.43 33.86
N PRO A 69 -10.73 -50.72 33.61
CA PRO A 69 -9.36 -51.25 33.53
C PRO A 69 -8.63 -50.85 32.23
N ASN A 70 -9.37 -50.29 31.26
CA ASN A 70 -8.91 -50.08 29.89
C ASN A 70 -8.88 -48.60 29.47
N LEU A 71 -8.94 -47.66 30.42
CA LEU A 71 -8.73 -46.25 30.08
C LEU A 71 -7.21 -46.05 29.90
N PRO A 72 -6.71 -45.71 28.70
CA PRO A 72 -5.30 -45.40 28.51
C PRO A 72 -4.91 -44.34 29.54
N ASN A 73 -3.70 -44.47 30.11
CA ASN A 73 -3.23 -43.57 31.16
C ASN A 73 -3.37 -42.13 30.67
N LEU A 74 -4.31 -41.38 31.26
CA LEU A 74 -4.67 -40.03 30.81
C LEU A 74 -3.44 -39.11 30.73
N GLY A 75 -2.46 -39.32 31.61
CA GLY A 75 -1.17 -38.61 31.58
C GLY A 75 -0.42 -38.84 30.26
N THR A 76 -0.30 -40.09 29.81
CA THR A 76 0.39 -40.42 28.55
C THR A 76 -0.33 -39.87 27.32
N VAL A 77 -1.66 -39.83 27.32
CA VAL A 77 -2.45 -39.24 26.22
C VAL A 77 -2.24 -37.73 26.17
N LEU A 78 -2.25 -37.06 27.33
CA LEU A 78 -2.04 -35.62 27.42
C LEU A 78 -0.61 -35.23 27.00
N GLU A 79 0.41 -35.97 27.47
CA GLU A 79 1.80 -35.76 27.08
C GLU A 79 2.00 -35.92 25.57
N THR A 80 1.42 -36.97 24.98
CA THR A 80 1.48 -37.21 23.53
C THR A 80 0.80 -36.09 22.74
N ALA A 81 -0.38 -35.63 23.21
CA ALA A 81 -1.09 -34.53 22.58
C ALA A 81 -0.29 -33.22 22.66
N ASN A 82 0.28 -32.90 23.82
CA ASN A 82 1.11 -31.72 24.01
C ASN A 82 2.36 -31.75 23.13
N GLN A 83 3.03 -32.90 23.04
CA GLN A 83 4.17 -33.06 22.15
C GLN A 83 3.78 -32.90 20.68
N GLY A 84 2.62 -33.43 20.28
CA GLY A 84 2.07 -33.24 18.94
C GLY A 84 1.83 -31.76 18.62
N ILE A 85 1.20 -31.01 19.53
CA ILE A 85 0.96 -29.57 19.38
C ILE A 85 2.29 -28.82 19.26
N HIS A 86 3.27 -29.13 20.12
CA HIS A 86 4.58 -28.50 20.08
C HIS A 86 5.28 -28.73 18.73
N ASN A 87 5.27 -29.96 18.23
CA ASN A 87 5.89 -30.29 16.95
C ASN A 87 5.24 -29.54 15.78
N ILE A 88 3.90 -29.42 15.78
CA ILE A 88 3.16 -28.65 14.77
C ILE A 88 3.54 -27.16 14.87
N PHE A 89 3.57 -26.60 16.08
CA PHE A 89 3.94 -25.21 16.30
C PHE A 89 5.34 -24.90 15.76
N GLU A 90 6.34 -25.72 16.09
CA GLU A 90 7.71 -25.53 15.60
C GLU A 90 7.79 -25.65 14.07
N ALA A 91 7.09 -26.60 13.47
CA ALA A 91 7.06 -26.76 12.02
C ALA A 91 6.42 -25.55 11.31
N GLU A 92 5.29 -25.04 11.81
CA GLU A 92 4.63 -23.86 11.26
C GLU A 92 5.46 -22.59 11.49
N HIS A 93 6.10 -22.46 12.65
CA HIS A 93 7.00 -21.35 12.93
C HIS A 93 8.22 -21.33 12.00
N ALA A 94 8.80 -22.50 11.70
CA ALA A 94 9.88 -22.62 10.73
C ALA A 94 9.44 -22.21 9.32
N LYS A 95 8.23 -22.60 8.89
CA LYS A 95 7.65 -22.14 7.62
C LYS A 95 7.43 -20.62 7.61
N GLY A 96 6.94 -20.06 8.71
CA GLY A 96 6.75 -18.62 8.87
C GLY A 96 8.05 -17.84 8.68
N LYS A 97 9.14 -18.31 9.29
CA LYS A 97 10.47 -17.71 9.12
C LYS A 97 10.96 -17.78 7.66
N ALA A 98 10.84 -18.94 7.02
CA ALA A 98 11.24 -19.09 5.62
C ALA A 98 10.46 -18.15 4.70
N LEU A 99 9.15 -18.01 4.92
CA LEU A 99 8.31 -17.09 4.16
C LEU A 99 8.69 -15.63 4.42
N GLU A 100 9.02 -15.26 5.65
CA GLU A 100 9.47 -13.92 5.99
C GLU A 100 10.78 -13.56 5.27
N GLU A 101 11.74 -14.49 5.22
CA GLU A 101 12.99 -14.33 4.47
C GLU A 101 12.72 -14.14 2.96
N GLU A 102 11.80 -14.93 2.38
CA GLU A 102 11.41 -14.80 0.98
C GLU A 102 10.75 -13.44 0.69
N VAL A 103 9.87 -12.97 1.58
CA VAL A 103 9.25 -11.64 1.46
C VAL A 103 10.31 -10.55 1.53
N GLN A 104 11.29 -10.65 2.43
CA GLN A 104 12.39 -9.69 2.50
C GLN A 104 13.23 -9.69 1.22
N HIS A 105 13.56 -10.87 0.70
CA HIS A 105 14.28 -11.01 -0.57
C HIS A 105 13.52 -10.38 -1.73
N LEU A 106 12.22 -10.69 -1.88
CA LEU A 106 11.38 -10.14 -2.93
C LEU A 106 11.26 -8.61 -2.83
N ARG A 107 11.15 -8.06 -1.62
CA ARG A 107 11.16 -6.61 -1.41
C ARG A 107 12.46 -5.97 -1.89
N ALA A 108 13.61 -6.54 -1.54
CA ALA A 108 14.91 -6.05 -2.00
C ALA A 108 15.02 -6.12 -3.54
N GLU A 109 14.51 -7.20 -4.14
CA GLU A 109 14.47 -7.34 -5.59
C GLU A 109 13.56 -6.30 -6.28
N ILE A 110 12.37 -6.03 -5.73
CA ILE A 110 11.48 -4.97 -6.23
C ILE A 110 12.19 -3.61 -6.15
N THR A 111 12.82 -3.28 -5.02
CA THR A 111 13.57 -2.01 -4.89
C THR A 111 14.68 -1.90 -5.94
N ARG A 112 15.42 -2.99 -6.17
CA ARG A 112 16.48 -3.03 -7.20
C ARG A 112 15.90 -2.83 -8.62
N LYS A 113 14.80 -3.52 -8.94
CA LYS A 113 14.13 -3.42 -10.25
C LYS A 113 13.52 -2.04 -10.47
N ASN A 114 12.91 -1.43 -9.46
CA ASN A 114 12.39 -0.06 -9.54
C ASN A 114 13.52 0.92 -9.87
N GLY A 115 14.67 0.80 -9.20
CA GLY A 115 15.82 1.65 -9.52
C GLY A 115 16.38 1.46 -10.94
N LEU A 116 16.22 0.26 -11.54
CA LEU A 116 16.54 0.03 -12.95
C LEU A 116 15.52 0.69 -13.89
N VAL A 117 14.24 0.56 -13.57
CA VAL A 117 13.15 1.21 -14.33
C VAL A 117 13.33 2.72 -14.33
N ASP A 118 13.59 3.33 -13.17
CA ASP A 118 13.79 4.78 -13.06
C ASP A 118 14.93 5.26 -13.98
N ARG A 119 16.07 4.55 -13.99
CA ARG A 119 17.20 4.86 -14.88
C ARG A 119 16.80 4.74 -16.35
N LEU A 120 16.16 3.64 -16.74
CA LEU A 120 15.70 3.46 -18.11
C LEU A 120 14.70 4.53 -18.53
N GLU A 121 13.78 4.94 -17.66
CA GLU A 121 12.86 6.03 -17.95
C GLU A 121 13.60 7.36 -18.16
N THR A 122 14.66 7.64 -17.39
CA THR A 122 15.48 8.84 -17.62
C THR A 122 16.20 8.78 -18.96
N GLU A 123 16.79 7.64 -19.32
CA GLU A 123 17.45 7.44 -20.62
C GLU A 123 16.47 7.57 -21.78
N VAL A 124 15.26 6.98 -21.66
CA VAL A 124 14.20 7.11 -22.68
C VAL A 124 13.75 8.56 -22.82
N ARG A 125 13.62 9.31 -21.71
CA ARG A 125 13.28 10.74 -21.76
C ARG A 125 14.37 11.54 -22.48
N GLU A 126 15.63 11.28 -22.18
CA GLU A 126 16.77 11.95 -22.81
C GLU A 126 16.85 11.63 -24.31
N LEU A 127 16.77 10.35 -24.67
CA LEU A 127 16.77 9.92 -26.07
C LEU A 127 15.58 10.51 -26.85
N LYS A 128 14.40 10.57 -26.22
CA LYS A 128 13.22 11.21 -26.80
C LYS A 128 13.52 12.68 -27.10
N HIS A 129 14.13 13.41 -26.17
CA HIS A 129 14.50 14.81 -26.36
C HIS A 129 15.51 14.99 -27.49
N GLN A 130 16.55 14.15 -27.55
CA GLN A 130 17.55 14.17 -28.63
C GLN A 130 16.95 13.88 -30.02
N CYS A 131 15.87 13.11 -30.07
CA CYS A 131 15.17 12.75 -31.30
C CYS A 131 14.01 13.71 -31.65
N GLN A 132 13.75 14.74 -30.85
CA GLN A 132 12.74 15.75 -31.16
C GLN A 132 13.29 16.78 -32.16
N CYS A 133 12.43 17.25 -33.07
CA CYS A 133 12.74 18.42 -33.86
C CYS A 133 12.81 19.66 -32.96
N GLN A 134 13.88 20.45 -33.06
CA GLN A 134 14.06 21.66 -32.27
C GLN A 134 13.03 22.76 -32.57
N ILE A 135 12.30 22.66 -33.69
CA ILE A 135 11.30 23.65 -34.11
C ILE A 135 9.91 23.29 -33.55
N CYS A 136 9.45 22.05 -33.77
CA CYS A 136 8.09 21.62 -33.41
C CYS A 136 8.02 20.67 -32.21
N TYR A 137 9.15 20.27 -31.63
CA TYR A 137 9.27 19.36 -30.48
C TYR A 137 8.60 17.99 -30.65
N THR A 138 8.30 17.59 -31.89
CA THR A 138 7.80 16.25 -32.23
C THR A 138 8.92 15.38 -32.79
N ILE A 139 8.81 14.05 -32.62
CA ILE A 139 9.72 13.09 -33.25
C ILE A 139 9.21 12.84 -34.68
N PRO A 140 9.95 13.24 -35.73
CA PRO A 140 9.50 13.03 -37.10
C PRO A 140 9.66 11.58 -37.54
N SER A 141 8.83 11.14 -38.49
CA SER A 141 8.96 9.83 -39.14
C SER A 141 10.20 9.69 -40.02
N GLY A 142 10.84 10.81 -40.36
CA GLY A 142 12.11 10.85 -41.06
C GLY A 142 12.77 12.21 -40.95
N TRP A 143 14.10 12.23 -41.04
CA TRP A 143 14.88 13.46 -41.00
C TRP A 143 15.33 13.88 -42.39
N ARG A 144 15.30 15.19 -42.66
CA ARG A 144 15.99 15.79 -43.80
C ARG A 144 17.29 16.40 -43.30
N THR A 145 18.41 15.89 -43.78
CA THR A 145 19.74 16.41 -43.46
C THR A 145 20.16 17.39 -44.55
N LEU A 146 20.45 18.64 -44.17
CA LEU A 146 21.03 19.62 -45.08
C LEU A 146 22.50 19.31 -45.34
N LEU A 147 23.08 19.86 -46.41
CA LEU A 147 24.51 19.68 -46.73
C LEU A 147 25.46 20.17 -45.61
N CYS A 148 24.99 21.08 -44.74
CA CYS A 148 25.74 21.53 -43.58
C CYS A 148 25.57 20.63 -42.34
N GLY A 149 24.94 19.45 -42.46
CA GLY A 149 24.82 18.46 -41.39
C GLY A 149 23.62 18.63 -40.45
N HIS A 150 22.96 19.78 -40.45
CA HIS A 150 21.75 20.00 -39.65
C HIS A 150 20.56 19.17 -40.13
N ARG A 151 19.72 18.73 -39.18
CA ARG A 151 18.58 17.83 -39.42
C ARG A 151 17.27 18.53 -39.08
N TYR A 152 16.30 18.48 -40.00
CA TYR A 152 14.98 19.09 -39.83
C TYR A 152 13.86 18.11 -40.08
N CYS A 153 12.71 18.38 -39.44
CA CYS A 153 11.47 17.68 -39.70
C CYS A 153 10.91 18.08 -41.08
N PRO A 154 10.28 17.17 -41.85
CA PRO A 154 9.76 17.49 -43.19
C PRO A 154 8.72 18.62 -43.19
N GLU A 155 7.95 18.75 -42.12
CA GLU A 155 6.92 19.79 -41.95
C GLU A 155 7.54 21.16 -41.64
N CYS A 156 8.63 21.15 -40.86
CA CYS A 156 9.38 22.31 -40.41
C CYS A 156 10.32 22.85 -41.49
N LEU A 157 10.64 22.01 -42.48
CA LEU A 157 11.51 22.41 -43.58
C LEU A 157 10.80 23.43 -44.46
N PRO A 158 11.40 24.62 -44.71
CA PRO A 158 10.75 25.66 -45.49
C PRO A 158 10.41 25.18 -46.91
N PRO A 159 9.28 25.62 -47.51
CA PRO A 159 8.78 25.08 -48.77
C PRO A 159 9.78 25.13 -49.94
N HIS A 160 10.63 26.15 -50.00
CA HIS A 160 11.63 26.30 -51.06
C HIS A 160 12.75 25.25 -51.02
N TRP A 161 12.91 24.52 -49.91
CA TRP A 161 13.88 23.41 -49.77
C TRP A 161 13.27 22.02 -49.97
N ARG A 162 11.92 21.90 -50.01
CA ARG A 162 11.27 20.58 -50.08
C ARG A 162 11.57 19.83 -51.38
N ASN A 163 11.90 20.55 -52.44
CA ASN A 163 12.15 19.99 -53.78
C ASN A 163 13.61 20.08 -54.24
N LEU A 164 14.53 20.64 -53.44
CA LEU A 164 15.92 20.84 -53.86
C LEU A 164 16.73 19.56 -53.59
N ARG A 165 16.86 18.72 -54.61
CA ARG A 165 17.83 17.61 -54.61
C ARG A 165 19.28 18.08 -54.62
N ASN A 166 19.59 19.35 -54.89
CA ASN A 166 20.94 19.90 -54.79
C ASN A 166 20.94 21.45 -54.84
N VAL A 167 22.07 22.01 -54.36
CA VAL A 167 22.75 23.25 -54.76
C VAL A 167 22.60 24.49 -53.85
N SER A 168 23.67 24.69 -53.06
CA SER A 168 24.31 25.96 -52.65
C SER A 168 23.60 26.93 -51.71
N SER A 169 22.27 27.01 -51.69
CA SER A 169 21.60 28.04 -50.88
C SER A 169 21.54 27.64 -49.38
N GLY A 170 21.68 26.35 -49.05
CA GLY A 170 21.54 25.84 -47.68
C GLY A 170 22.64 26.33 -46.72
N TYR A 171 23.80 26.74 -47.25
CA TYR A 171 24.91 27.26 -46.45
C TYR A 171 24.61 28.63 -45.83
N HIS A 172 23.87 29.50 -46.52
CA HIS A 172 23.58 30.86 -46.03
C HIS A 172 22.65 30.87 -44.81
N TRP A 173 21.64 30.00 -44.81
CA TRP A 173 20.71 29.90 -43.67
C TRP A 173 21.33 29.17 -42.47
N CYS A 174 22.19 28.19 -42.75
CA CYS A 174 23.00 27.51 -41.73
C CYS A 174 23.90 28.51 -40.97
N TYR A 175 24.45 29.50 -41.68
CA TYR A 175 25.16 30.64 -41.09
C TYR A 175 24.24 31.58 -40.31
N GLN A 176 23.02 31.86 -40.79
CA GLN A 176 22.07 32.71 -40.07
C GLN A 176 21.56 32.07 -38.76
N GLU A 177 21.33 30.75 -38.74
CA GLU A 177 20.92 30.04 -37.51
C GLU A 177 22.03 30.01 -36.45
N LEU A 178 23.29 29.81 -36.85
CA LEU A 178 24.46 29.94 -35.96
C LEU A 178 24.62 31.36 -35.38
N LEU A 179 24.16 32.38 -36.10
CA LEU A 179 24.18 33.78 -35.67
C LEU A 179 22.92 34.17 -34.88
N GLY A 180 22.05 33.22 -34.54
CA GLY A 180 20.79 33.49 -33.84
C GLY A 180 19.85 34.38 -34.63
N ARG A 181 19.92 34.37 -35.97
CA ARG A 181 19.11 35.20 -36.84
C ARG A 181 17.97 34.40 -37.49
N ASP A 182 16.80 35.02 -37.59
CA ASP A 182 15.65 34.48 -38.31
C ASP A 182 15.88 34.54 -39.84
N PHE A 183 14.88 34.04 -40.59
CA PHE A 183 14.94 33.97 -42.05
C PHE A 183 15.17 35.33 -42.74
N TYR A 184 14.88 36.44 -42.05
CA TYR A 184 15.09 37.81 -42.54
C TYR A 184 16.38 38.46 -41.99
N GLY A 185 17.17 37.74 -41.19
CA GLY A 185 18.41 38.24 -40.62
C GLY A 185 18.24 38.99 -39.30
N GLN A 186 17.10 38.90 -38.62
CA GLN A 186 16.84 39.54 -37.32
C GLN A 186 17.18 38.61 -36.14
N PRO A 187 17.72 39.12 -35.02
CA PRO A 187 17.99 38.29 -33.84
C PRO A 187 16.72 37.60 -33.30
N ARG A 188 16.79 36.30 -33.03
CA ARG A 188 15.75 35.58 -32.28
C ARG A 188 15.90 35.98 -30.80
N VAL A 189 14.90 36.71 -30.28
CA VAL A 189 14.77 37.10 -28.87
C VAL A 189 14.35 35.91 -28.03
#